data_AF-A0A392QMY1-F1
#
_entry.id   AF-A0A392QMY1-F1
#
_cell.length_a   1.000
_cell.length_b   1.000
_cell.length_c   1.000
_cell.angle_alpha   90.00
_cell.angle_beta   90.00
_cell.angle_gamma   90.00
#
_symmetry.space_group_name_H-M   'P 1'
#
loop_
_entity.id
_entity.type
_entity.pdbx_description
1 polymer ?
#
loop_
_entity_poly.entity_id
_entity_poly.type
_entity_poly.pdbx_seq_one_letter_code
_entity_poly.pdbx_strand_id
1 'polypeptide(L)'
;MATYEDPLLGDVQVYPEKGTVAFSAGLHGWAFTLTNFAKMYASKFGVDESKMMERLWGENFFDPATKKWTTKNTGSATCKRGFVQFCYEPIKQVINTCMNDQKDKLWPMLTKLGCSLKSEEKDLMGKPLMKRVMQTWLPASSALLEMMIFHLP
;
A
#
# COMPACT_ATOMS: atom_id res chain seq x y z
N MET A 1 -4.30 -18.98 -10.12
CA MET A 1 -3.73 -19.86 -9.07
C MET A 1 -4.90 -20.45 -8.32
N ALA A 2 -5.18 -21.74 -8.52
CA ALA A 2 -6.13 -22.45 -7.68
C ALA A 2 -5.31 -23.12 -6.57
N THR A 3 -5.51 -22.70 -5.33
CA THR A 3 -4.86 -23.28 -4.16
C THR A 3 -5.61 -24.57 -3.82
N TYR A 4 -4.93 -25.71 -3.96
CA TYR A 4 -5.49 -27.04 -3.67
C TYR A 4 -5.50 -27.23 -2.14
N GLU A 5 -6.65 -27.55 -1.55
CA GLU A 5 -6.71 -27.88 -0.12
C GLU A 5 -6.11 -29.28 0.10
N ASP A 6 -4.95 -29.32 0.78
CA ASP A 6 -4.37 -30.56 1.28
C ASP A 6 -4.51 -30.59 2.82
N PRO A 7 -5.16 -31.60 3.41
CA PRO A 7 -5.32 -31.72 4.87
C PRO A 7 -4.02 -31.67 5.66
N LEU A 8 -2.88 -32.02 5.06
CA LEU A 8 -1.56 -31.95 5.68
C LEU A 8 -0.95 -30.54 5.64
N LEU A 9 -1.39 -29.68 4.71
CA LEU A 9 -0.86 -28.32 4.50
C LEU A 9 -1.72 -27.23 5.17
N GLY A 10 -2.93 -27.56 5.61
CA GLY A 10 -3.87 -26.60 6.20
C GLY A 10 -4.47 -25.61 5.19
N ASP A 11 -4.96 -24.47 5.66
CA ASP A 11 -5.51 -23.42 4.79
C ASP A 11 -4.39 -22.72 4.01
N VAL A 12 -4.24 -23.10 2.74
CA VAL A 12 -3.28 -22.53 1.79
C VAL A 12 -3.87 -21.41 0.93
N GLN A 13 -5.09 -20.94 1.24
CA GLN A 13 -5.70 -19.83 0.51
C GLN A 13 -5.05 -18.49 0.86
N VAL A 14 -5.13 -17.55 -0.08
CA VAL A 14 -4.53 -16.22 0.03
C VAL A 14 -5.58 -15.16 0.31
N TYR A 15 -5.33 -14.34 1.33
CA TYR A 15 -6.24 -13.36 1.90
C TYR A 15 -5.44 -12.08 2.18
N PRO A 16 -5.49 -11.09 1.27
CA PRO A 16 -4.78 -9.82 1.46
C PRO A 16 -5.15 -9.12 2.77
N GLU A 17 -6.41 -9.21 3.18
CA GLU A 17 -6.92 -8.67 4.45
C GLU A 17 -6.33 -9.35 5.69
N LYS A 18 -5.77 -10.56 5.55
CA LYS A 18 -5.05 -11.28 6.61
C LYS A 18 -3.53 -11.15 6.51
N GLY A 19 -3.02 -10.34 5.57
CA GLY A 19 -1.59 -10.12 5.39
C GLY A 19 -0.85 -11.22 4.60
N THR A 20 -1.55 -12.25 4.09
CA THR A 20 -0.90 -13.36 3.36
C THR A 20 -0.56 -13.03 1.91
N VAL A 21 -0.76 -11.77 1.48
CA VAL A 21 -0.46 -11.30 0.12
C VAL A 21 0.38 -10.02 0.17
N ALA A 22 1.51 -10.03 -0.52
CA ALA A 22 2.28 -8.85 -0.86
C ALA A 22 2.09 -8.44 -2.32
N PHE A 23 1.96 -7.14 -2.54
CA PHE A 23 1.97 -6.51 -3.85
C PHE A 23 3.38 -6.01 -4.12
N SER A 24 3.98 -6.41 -5.23
CA SER A 24 5.36 -6.04 -5.53
C SER A 24 5.55 -5.59 -6.97
N ALA A 25 6.55 -4.74 -7.17
CA ALA A 25 7.14 -4.49 -8.47
C ALA A 25 8.61 -4.93 -8.41
N GLY A 26 8.84 -6.23 -8.63
CA GLY A 26 10.16 -6.86 -8.48
C GLY A 26 11.28 -6.15 -9.26
N LEU A 27 11.00 -5.69 -10.49
CA LEU A 27 11.96 -4.94 -11.32
C LEU A 27 12.48 -3.66 -10.64
N HIS A 28 11.67 -3.05 -9.79
CA HIS A 28 12.01 -1.80 -9.10
C HIS A 28 12.35 -2.02 -7.62
N GLY A 29 12.22 -3.25 -7.11
CA GLY A 29 12.65 -3.64 -5.78
C GLY A 29 11.81 -3.03 -4.65
N TRP A 30 10.53 -2.75 -4.91
CA TRP A 30 9.58 -2.31 -3.90
C TRP A 30 8.40 -3.27 -3.79
N ALA A 31 7.90 -3.45 -2.58
CA ALA A 31 6.73 -4.26 -2.29
C ALA A 31 6.05 -3.78 -1.02
N PHE A 32 4.78 -4.11 -0.87
CA PHE A 32 3.98 -3.77 0.31
C PHE A 32 2.92 -4.83 0.56
N THR A 33 2.57 -4.99 1.83
CA THR A 33 1.37 -5.68 2.31
C THR A 33 0.30 -4.63 2.65
N LEU A 34 -0.94 -5.05 2.85
CA LEU A 34 -1.98 -4.13 3.35
C LEU A 34 -1.64 -3.60 4.74
N THR A 35 -0.90 -4.37 5.54
CA THR A 35 -0.40 -4.03 6.87
C THR A 35 0.39 -2.72 6.87
N ASN A 36 1.25 -2.49 5.87
CA ASN A 36 2.03 -1.24 5.77
C ASN A 36 1.11 0.01 5.71
N PHE A 37 0.07 -0.05 4.87
CA PHE A 37 -0.88 1.04 4.72
C PHE A 37 -1.86 1.10 5.89
N ALA A 38 -2.28 -0.04 6.43
CA ALA A 38 -3.16 -0.12 7.59
C ALA A 38 -2.52 0.57 8.80
N LYS A 39 -1.26 0.29 9.14
CA LYS A 39 -0.52 0.97 10.22
C LYS A 39 -0.52 2.50 10.07
N MET A 40 -0.23 2.97 8.86
CA MET A 40 -0.17 4.40 8.54
C MET A 40 -1.55 5.08 8.69
N TYR A 41 -2.62 4.45 8.19
CA TYR A 41 -3.95 5.04 8.20
C TYR A 41 -4.71 4.81 9.51
N ALA A 42 -4.49 3.69 10.19
CA ALA A 42 -5.01 3.39 11.53
C ALA A 42 -4.68 4.54 12.50
N SER A 43 -3.40 4.95 12.51
CA SER A 43 -2.92 6.09 13.30
C SER A 43 -3.58 7.42 12.92
N LYS A 44 -3.91 7.63 11.63
CA LYS A 44 -4.54 8.86 11.13
C LYS A 44 -6.05 8.92 11.37
N PHE A 45 -6.74 7.80 11.26
CA PHE A 45 -8.19 7.70 11.43
C PHE A 45 -8.61 7.35 12.86
N GLY A 46 -7.66 6.99 13.74
CA GLY A 46 -7.95 6.53 15.10
C GLY A 46 -8.71 5.20 15.11
N VAL A 47 -8.40 4.32 14.17
CA VAL A 47 -9.04 3.01 14.02
C VAL A 47 -7.99 1.93 14.24
N ASP A 48 -8.42 0.79 14.78
CA ASP A 48 -7.58 -0.40 14.92
C ASP A 48 -6.99 -0.86 13.57
N GLU A 49 -5.75 -1.34 13.60
CA GLU A 49 -5.01 -1.78 12.40
C GLU A 49 -5.71 -2.94 11.69
N SER A 50 -6.19 -3.94 12.44
CA SER A 50 -6.86 -5.11 11.85
C SER A 50 -8.16 -4.70 11.16
N LYS A 51 -8.93 -3.79 11.78
CA LYS A 51 -10.13 -3.22 11.14
C LYS A 51 -9.80 -2.39 9.91
N MET A 52 -8.66 -1.71 9.89
CA MET A 52 -8.22 -0.95 8.72
C MET A 52 -7.80 -1.90 7.59
N MET A 53 -7.10 -3.01 7.88
CA MET A 53 -6.76 -4.01 6.86
C MET A 53 -7.99 -4.59 6.18
N GLU A 54 -9.02 -4.97 6.94
CA GLU A 54 -10.29 -5.46 6.38
C GLU A 54 -10.94 -4.43 5.44
N ARG A 55 -10.92 -3.15 5.83
CA ARG A 55 -11.47 -2.05 5.02
C ARG A 55 -10.67 -1.75 3.76
N LEU A 56 -9.37 -2.05 3.76
CA LEU A 56 -8.48 -1.82 2.62
C LEU A 56 -8.65 -2.87 1.52
N TRP A 57 -9.41 -3.94 1.74
CA TRP A 57 -9.65 -5.00 0.74
C TRP A 57 -11.14 -5.32 0.54
N GLY A 58 -11.44 -6.09 -0.51
CA GLY A 58 -12.79 -6.56 -0.82
C GLY A 58 -13.76 -5.48 -1.33
N GLU A 59 -15.04 -5.67 -1.06
CA GLU A 59 -16.15 -4.75 -1.40
C GLU A 59 -16.29 -3.62 -0.37
N ASN A 60 -15.18 -3.08 0.12
CA ASN A 60 -15.17 -1.92 1.00
C ASN A 60 -14.89 -0.66 0.18
N PHE A 61 -15.75 0.34 0.34
CA PHE A 61 -15.66 1.63 -0.34
C PHE A 61 -15.60 2.75 0.68
N PHE A 62 -14.86 3.81 0.33
CA PHE A 62 -14.76 5.00 1.15
C PHE A 62 -15.30 6.19 0.36
N ASP A 63 -16.17 6.97 1.00
CA ASP A 63 -16.66 8.21 0.44
C ASP A 63 -15.90 9.39 1.07
N PRO A 64 -15.06 10.11 0.31
CA PRO A 64 -14.32 11.25 0.84
C PRO A 64 -15.22 12.43 1.23
N ALA A 65 -16.44 12.53 0.67
CA ALA A 65 -17.37 13.61 1.01
C ALA A 65 -17.98 13.41 2.40
N THR A 66 -18.47 12.20 2.67
CA THR A 66 -19.06 11.87 3.98
C THR A 66 -18.05 11.35 4.99
N LYS A 67 -16.83 11.01 4.55
CA LYS A 67 -15.76 10.34 5.31
C LYS A 67 -16.21 9.01 5.95
N LYS A 68 -17.14 8.33 5.30
CA LYS A 68 -17.72 7.07 5.78
C LYS A 68 -17.29 5.90 4.91
N TRP A 69 -17.16 4.76 5.57
CA TRP A 69 -16.99 3.47 4.91
C TRP A 69 -18.38 2.88 4.59
N THR A 70 -18.51 2.25 3.44
CA THR A 70 -19.71 1.52 3.01
C THR A 70 -19.29 0.25 2.27
N THR A 71 -20.06 -0.82 2.46
CA THR A 71 -19.91 -2.07 1.68
C THR A 71 -20.74 -2.07 0.41
N LYS A 72 -21.59 -1.05 0.23
CA LYS A 72 -22.39 -0.85 -0.96
C LYS A 72 -21.70 0.14 -1.87
N ASN A 73 -21.51 -0.26 -3.12
CA ASN A 73 -21.16 0.66 -4.18
C ASN A 73 -22.35 1.60 -4.40
N THR A 74 -22.14 2.89 -4.13
CA THR A 74 -23.17 3.91 -4.28
C THR A 74 -23.29 4.41 -5.72
N GLY A 75 -22.43 3.92 -6.64
CA GLY A 75 -22.39 4.34 -8.05
C GLY A 75 -21.88 5.77 -8.26
N SER A 76 -21.59 6.50 -7.18
CA SER A 76 -20.96 7.81 -7.25
C SER A 76 -19.52 7.68 -7.73
N ALA A 77 -19.08 8.59 -8.61
CA ALA A 77 -17.68 8.68 -9.05
C ALA A 77 -16.70 8.91 -7.88
N THR A 78 -17.19 9.42 -6.74
CA THR A 78 -16.41 9.62 -5.52
C THR A 78 -16.28 8.36 -4.66
N CYS A 79 -17.12 7.35 -4.88
CA CYS A 79 -17.16 6.12 -4.11
C CYS A 79 -16.17 5.11 -4.69
N LYS A 80 -14.93 5.17 -4.20
CA LYS A 80 -13.85 4.28 -4.66
C LYS A 80 -13.62 3.18 -3.65
N ARG A 81 -13.16 2.03 -4.14
CA ARG A 81 -12.71 0.93 -3.28
C ARG A 81 -11.59 1.41 -2.36
N GLY A 82 -11.60 0.95 -1.12
CA GLY A 82 -10.61 1.31 -0.11
C GLY A 82 -9.18 1.12 -0.62
N PHE A 83 -8.89 -0.04 -1.21
CA PHE A 83 -7.59 -0.29 -1.85
C PHE A 83 -7.19 0.77 -2.88
N VAL A 84 -8.13 1.14 -3.76
CA VAL A 84 -7.85 2.07 -4.87
C VAL A 84 -7.51 3.44 -4.32
N GLN A 85 -8.30 3.92 -3.36
CA GLN A 85 -8.14 5.26 -2.82
C GLN A 85 -6.95 5.39 -1.86
N PHE A 86 -6.69 4.37 -1.04
CA PHE A 86 -5.71 4.45 0.03
C PHE A 86 -4.36 3.82 -0.30
N CYS A 87 -4.31 2.85 -1.22
CA CYS A 87 -3.06 2.21 -1.63
C CYS A 87 -2.65 2.65 -3.03
N TYR A 88 -3.50 2.40 -4.04
CA TYR A 88 -3.15 2.61 -5.45
C TYR A 88 -2.98 4.08 -5.82
N GLU A 89 -3.90 4.97 -5.43
CA GLU A 89 -3.85 6.39 -5.77
C GLU A 89 -2.61 7.10 -5.22
N PRO A 90 -2.22 6.93 -3.94
CA PRO A 90 -0.98 7.47 -3.41
C PRO A 90 0.25 6.97 -4.16
N ILE A 91 0.33 5.66 -4.47
CA ILE A 91 1.43 5.08 -5.24
C ILE A 91 1.49 5.71 -6.64
N LYS A 92 0.36 5.76 -7.34
CA LYS A 92 0.27 6.37 -8.68
C LYS A 92 0.69 7.84 -8.65
N GLN A 93 0.26 8.59 -7.64
CA GLN A 93 0.59 10.00 -7.51
C GLN A 93 2.09 10.19 -7.26
N VAL A 94 2.69 9.43 -6.34
CA VAL A 94 4.14 9.47 -6.08
C VAL A 94 4.93 9.16 -7.34
N ILE A 95 4.61 8.06 -8.02
CA ILE A 95 5.28 7.65 -9.27
C ILE A 95 5.16 8.76 -10.33
N ASN A 96 3.96 9.31 -10.54
CA ASN A 96 3.75 10.38 -11.51
C ASN A 96 4.52 11.66 -11.16
N THR A 97 4.58 12.03 -9.88
CA THR A 97 5.36 13.22 -9.46
C THR A 97 6.85 13.01 -9.63
N CYS A 98 7.37 11.79 -9.42
CA CYS A 98 8.77 11.45 -9.66
C CYS A 98 9.09 11.43 -11.16
N MET A 99 8.22 10.87 -12.00
CA MET A 99 8.43 10.75 -13.44
C MET A 99 8.33 12.08 -14.19
N ASN A 100 7.57 13.05 -13.65
CA ASN A 100 7.43 14.39 -14.21
C ASN A 100 8.36 15.41 -13.52
N ASP A 101 9.32 14.95 -12.69
CA ASP A 101 10.27 15.78 -11.95
C ASP A 101 9.63 16.91 -11.13
N GLN A 102 8.40 16.70 -10.64
CA GLN A 102 7.64 17.67 -9.82
C GLN A 102 8.10 17.62 -8.35
N LYS A 103 9.37 17.95 -8.12
CA LYS A 103 10.04 17.90 -6.81
C LYS A 103 9.29 18.73 -5.75
N ASP A 104 8.73 19.88 -6.12
CA ASP A 104 7.96 20.75 -5.21
C ASP A 104 6.72 20.07 -4.61
N LYS A 105 6.09 19.16 -5.36
CA LYS A 105 4.94 18.38 -4.88
C LYS A 105 5.38 17.08 -4.20
N LEU A 106 6.49 16.51 -4.66
CA LEU A 106 7.02 15.26 -4.13
C LEU A 106 7.48 15.41 -2.67
N TRP A 107 8.27 16.43 -2.33
CA TRP A 107 8.82 16.55 -0.96
C TRP A 107 7.77 16.65 0.15
N PRO A 108 6.71 17.48 0.01
CA PRO A 108 5.64 17.52 1.00
C PRO A 108 4.88 16.19 1.10
N MET A 109 4.71 15.47 -0.01
CA MET A 109 4.06 14.16 -0.01
C MET A 109 4.90 13.12 0.74
N LEU A 110 6.20 13.05 0.47
CA LEU A 110 7.09 12.11 1.15
C LEU A 110 7.15 12.37 2.65
N THR A 111 7.17 13.64 3.05
CA THR A 111 7.12 14.04 4.46
C THR A 111 5.85 13.54 5.14
N LYS A 112 4.67 13.67 4.49
CA LYS A 112 3.38 13.17 5.02
C LYS A 112 3.27 11.64 5.08
N LEU A 113 4.08 10.95 4.29
CA LEU A 113 4.21 9.50 4.25
C LEU A 113 5.31 8.99 5.20
N GLY A 114 6.04 9.90 5.88
CA GLY A 114 7.15 9.53 6.77
C GLY A 114 8.40 9.05 6.04
N CYS A 115 8.51 9.33 4.74
CA CYS A 115 9.65 8.93 3.91
C CYS A 115 10.64 10.09 3.79
N SER A 116 11.90 9.87 4.16
CA SER A 116 12.98 10.85 4.03
C SER A 116 14.10 10.29 3.16
N LEU A 117 14.54 11.10 2.19
CA LEU A 117 15.64 10.77 1.26
C LEU A 117 16.89 11.57 1.62
N LYS A 118 18.05 10.97 1.39
CA LYS A 118 19.36 11.63 1.53
C LYS A 118 19.54 12.70 0.46
N SER A 119 20.37 13.72 0.71
CA SER A 119 20.56 14.82 -0.25
C SER A 119 20.97 14.34 -1.65
N GLU A 120 21.90 13.40 -1.74
CA GLU A 120 22.35 12.81 -3.01
C GLU A 120 21.22 12.10 -3.79
N GLU A 121 20.24 11.54 -3.08
CA GLU A 121 19.09 10.87 -3.68
C GLU A 121 18.06 11.87 -4.21
N LYS A 122 18.07 13.11 -3.71
CA LYS A 122 17.18 14.19 -4.16
C LYS A 122 17.60 14.79 -5.50
N ASP A 123 18.85 14.61 -5.88
CA ASP A 123 19.39 15.08 -7.15
C ASP A 123 19.02 14.15 -8.31
N LEU A 124 18.61 12.91 -8.01
CA LEU A 124 18.08 11.99 -9.00
C LEU A 124 16.83 12.56 -9.69
N MET A 125 16.57 12.09 -10.91
CA MET A 125 15.43 12.51 -11.75
C MET A 125 14.77 11.31 -12.41
N GLY A 126 13.50 11.45 -12.80
CA GLY A 126 12.73 10.44 -13.51
C GLY A 126 12.74 9.05 -12.85
N LYS A 127 13.07 8.02 -13.64
CA LYS A 127 13.02 6.61 -13.22
C LYS A 127 13.97 6.27 -12.05
N PRO A 128 15.24 6.72 -12.01
CA PRO A 128 16.10 6.60 -10.84
C PRO A 128 15.50 7.18 -9.55
N LEU A 129 14.91 8.36 -9.61
CA LEU A 129 14.26 9.01 -8.46
C LEU A 129 13.06 8.20 -7.99
N MET A 130 12.17 7.83 -8.92
CA MET A 130 11.01 6.98 -8.62
C MET A 130 11.43 5.68 -7.93
N LYS A 131 12.47 5.01 -8.46
CA LYS A 131 12.96 3.75 -7.88
C LYS A 131 13.41 3.96 -6.44
N ARG A 132 14.26 4.97 -6.19
CA ARG A 132 14.79 5.24 -4.85
C ARG A 132 13.68 5.62 -3.86
N VAL A 133 12.77 6.50 -4.26
CA VAL A 133 11.60 6.90 -3.46
C VAL A 133 10.76 5.69 -3.05
N MET A 134 10.43 4.82 -4.00
CA MET A 134 9.59 3.64 -3.72
C MET A 134 10.33 2.61 -2.86
N GLN A 135 11.65 2.45 -3.03
CA GLN A 135 12.46 1.56 -2.18
C GLN A 135 12.57 2.07 -0.74
N THR A 136 12.66 3.39 -0.54
CA THR A 136 12.69 3.98 0.81
C THR A 136 11.32 3.94 1.47
N TRP A 137 10.26 4.16 0.71
CA TRP A 137 8.90 4.18 1.24
C TRP A 137 8.31 2.77 1.47
N LEU A 138 8.47 1.86 0.51
CA LEU A 138 7.90 0.51 0.50
C LEU A 138 8.99 -0.54 0.15
N PRO A 139 10.00 -0.74 1.01
CA PRO A 139 11.09 -1.67 0.75
C PRO A 139 10.57 -3.12 0.63
N ALA A 140 10.95 -3.80 -0.45
CA ALA A 140 10.51 -5.18 -0.69
C ALA A 140 10.98 -6.15 0.41
N SER A 141 12.15 -5.92 1.00
CA SER A 141 12.68 -6.72 2.10
C SER A 141 11.76 -6.72 3.31
N SER A 142 11.18 -5.57 3.68
CA SER A 142 10.29 -5.47 4.83
C SER A 142 8.98 -6.20 4.59
N ALA A 143 8.38 -6.06 3.40
CA ALA A 143 7.14 -6.77 3.06
C ALA A 143 7.34 -8.30 3.05
N LEU A 144 8.46 -8.77 2.48
CA LEU A 144 8.78 -10.20 2.47
C LEU A 144 9.09 -10.73 3.86
N LEU A 145 9.86 -10.00 4.67
CA LEU A 145 10.17 -10.39 6.04
C LEU A 145 8.91 -10.47 6.91
N GLU A 146 7.98 -9.51 6.74
CA GLU A 146 6.69 -9.54 7.45
C GLU A 146 5.91 -10.81 7.10
N MET A 147 5.80 -11.15 5.82
CA MET A 147 5.15 -12.40 5.40
C MET A 147 5.82 -13.64 5.97
N MET A 148 7.16 -13.68 6.00
CA MET A 148 7.90 -14.80 6.58
C MET A 148 7.64 -14.96 8.08
N ILE A 149 7.65 -13.87 8.85
CA ILE A 149 7.44 -13.90 10.30
C ILE A 149 6.01 -14.32 10.66
N PHE A 150 5.02 -13.81 9.93
CA PHE A 150 3.61 -14.04 10.29
C PHE A 150 3.02 -15.34 9.75
N HIS A 151 3.61 -15.92 8.70
CA HIS A 151 2.97 -17.03 7.98
C HIS A 151 3.86 -18.25 7.74
N LEU A 152 5.15 -18.22 8.09
CA LEU A 152 5.96 -19.43 8.13
C LEU A 152 5.95 -20.04 9.54
N PRO A 153 5.70 -21.35 9.67
CA PRO A 153 5.74 -22.07 10.95
C PRO A 153 7.14 -22.22 11.53
#